data_AF-A0A378R2E3-F1
#
_entry.id   AF-A0A378R2E3-F1
#
_cell.length_a   1.000
_cell.length_b   1.000
_cell.length_c   1.000
_cell.angle_alpha   90.00
_cell.angle_beta   90.00
_cell.angle_gamma   90.00
#
_symmetry.space_group_name_H-M   'P 1'
#
loop_
_entity.id
_entity.type
_entity.pdbx_description
1 polymer ?
#
loop_
_entity_poly.entity_id
_entity_poly.type
_entity_poly.pdbx_seq_one_letter_code
_entity_poly.pdbx_strand_id
1 'polypeptide(L)'
;MSHTNFNMRLDNDLRQKAYPVLEQYGLTPSQAVRMFFNQIAQTGKVPLSFDWGQSHTLSSNGEKLLRESIQAFENGETERFDSLDELNQAMAEIARG
;
A
#
# COMPACT_ATOMS: atom_id res chain seq x y z
N MET A 1 -4.52 -23.00 25.19
CA MET A 1 -3.52 -22.27 24.36
C MET A 1 -2.29 -22.04 25.23
N SER A 2 -1.10 -22.38 24.73
CA SER A 2 0.15 -22.08 25.45
C SER A 2 0.49 -20.60 25.24
N HIS A 3 0.79 -19.88 26.33
CA HIS A 3 1.19 -18.48 26.27
C HIS A 3 2.69 -18.39 26.56
N THR A 4 3.43 -17.75 25.65
CA THR A 4 4.86 -17.49 25.82
C THR A 4 5.07 -16.02 26.12
N ASN A 5 5.93 -15.71 27.09
CA ASN A 5 6.33 -14.34 27.39
C ASN A 5 7.33 -13.84 26.35
N PHE A 6 7.09 -12.65 25.82
CA PHE A 6 7.98 -11.97 24.87
C PHE A 6 8.53 -10.70 25.51
N ASN A 7 9.84 -10.66 25.72
CA ASN A 7 10.53 -9.51 26.29
C ASN A 7 11.40 -8.83 25.23
N MET A 8 11.11 -7.57 24.93
CA MET A 8 11.83 -6.77 23.94
C MET A 8 12.55 -5.60 24.62
N ARG A 9 13.81 -5.38 24.27
CA ARG A 9 14.54 -4.16 24.67
C ARG A 9 14.17 -3.03 23.71
N LEU A 10 13.81 -1.88 24.28
CA LEU A 10 13.45 -0.68 23.54
C LEU A 10 14.27 0.49 24.06
N ASP A 11 14.87 1.25 23.14
CA ASP A 11 15.55 2.49 23.46
C ASP A 11 14.59 3.50 24.13
N ASN A 12 15.11 4.31 25.05
CA ASN A 12 14.28 5.24 25.81
C ASN A 12 13.70 6.37 24.94
N ASP A 13 14.44 6.88 23.96
CA ASP A 13 13.94 7.91 23.04
C ASP A 13 12.82 7.35 22.16
N LEU A 14 13.01 6.13 21.64
CA LEU A 14 11.97 5.44 20.87
C LEU A 14 10.72 5.17 21.70
N ARG A 15 10.88 4.79 22.97
CA ARG A 15 9.75 4.62 23.91
C ARG A 15 8.96 5.91 24.07
N GLN A 16 9.65 7.01 24.34
CA GLN A 16 9.03 8.32 24.57
C GLN A 16 8.27 8.83 23.34
N LYS A 17 8.75 8.51 22.13
CA LYS A 17 8.08 8.89 20.88
C LYS A 17 6.91 7.97 20.53
N ALA A 18 7.06 6.66 20.72
CA ALA A 18 6.06 5.68 20.27
C ALA A 18 4.85 5.58 21.21
N TYR A 19 5.06 5.68 22.53
CA TYR A 19 3.99 5.43 23.51
C TYR A 19 2.84 6.43 23.41
N PRO A 20 3.07 7.75 23.29
CA PRO A 20 1.98 8.72 23.12
C PRO A 20 1.15 8.48 21.86
N VAL A 21 1.79 8.02 20.77
CA VAL A 21 1.07 7.69 19.53
C VAL A 21 0.16 6.50 19.76
N LEU A 22 0.66 5.43 20.39
CA LEU A 22 -0.17 4.26 20.71
C LEU A 22 -1.33 4.61 21.64
N GLU A 23 -1.09 5.47 22.64
CA GLU A 23 -2.12 5.96 23.55
C GLU A 23 -3.21 6.76 22.86
N GLN A 24 -2.89 7.57 21.83
CA GLN A 24 -3.89 8.27 21.02
C GLN A 24 -4.85 7.31 20.30
N TYR A 25 -4.37 6.12 19.93
CA TYR A 25 -5.19 5.05 19.37
C TYR A 25 -5.84 4.15 20.45
N GLY A 26 -5.64 4.44 21.74
CA GLY A 26 -6.14 3.63 22.85
C GLY A 26 -5.47 2.24 22.94
N LEU A 27 -4.26 2.10 22.40
CA LEU A 27 -3.53 0.84 22.32
C LEU A 27 -2.40 0.78 23.36
N THR A 28 -2.28 -0.36 24.03
CA THR A 28 -1.07 -0.67 24.80
C THR A 28 0.06 -1.13 23.88
N PRO A 29 1.33 -0.94 24.26
CA PRO A 29 2.48 -1.43 23.49
C PRO A 29 2.40 -2.93 23.16
N SER A 30 1.98 -3.75 24.12
CA SER A 30 1.82 -5.19 23.93
C SER A 30 0.75 -5.55 22.90
N GLN A 31 -0.36 -4.78 22.86
CA GLN A 31 -1.40 -4.98 21.84
C GLN A 31 -0.88 -4.64 20.45
N ALA A 32 -0.17 -3.50 20.30
CA ALA A 32 0.41 -3.10 19.02
C ALA A 32 1.40 -4.15 18.49
N VAL A 33 2.29 -4.66 19.34
CA VAL A 33 3.23 -5.73 18.97
C VAL A 33 2.50 -7.02 18.59
N ARG A 34 1.44 -7.38 19.31
CA ARG A 34 0.62 -8.55 18.96
C ARG A 34 -0.08 -8.39 17.61
N MET A 35 -0.61 -7.20 17.31
CA MET A 35 -1.20 -6.89 16.01
C MET A 35 -0.17 -6.97 14.88
N PHE A 36 1.04 -6.45 15.10
CA PHE A 36 2.15 -6.56 14.16
C PHE A 36 2.46 -8.01 13.81
N PHE A 37 2.61 -8.90 14.81
CA PHE A 37 2.84 -10.33 14.57
C PHE A 37 1.66 -11.01 13.87
N ASN A 38 0.42 -10.67 14.24
CA ASN A 38 -0.76 -11.19 13.56
C ASN A 38 -0.78 -10.81 12.07
N GLN A 39 -0.41 -9.57 11.75
CA GLN A 39 -0.36 -9.12 10.36
C GLN A 39 0.73 -9.86 9.56
N ILE A 40 1.89 -10.11 10.17
CA ILE A 40 2.94 -10.95 9.54
C ILE A 40 2.40 -12.35 9.27
N ALA A 41 1.78 -12.98 10.27
CA ALA A 41 1.25 -14.34 10.14
C ALA A 41 0.14 -14.44 9.07
N GLN A 42 -0.71 -13.42 8.94
CA GLN A 42 -1.81 -13.41 7.97
C GLN A 42 -1.35 -13.09 6.55
N THR A 43 -0.38 -12.18 6.40
CA THR A 43 0.01 -11.68 5.07
C THR A 43 1.26 -12.34 4.52
N GLY A 44 2.03 -13.06 5.35
CA GLY A 44 3.32 -13.66 4.98
C GLY A 44 4.42 -12.63 4.72
N LYS A 45 4.17 -11.33 4.97
CA LYS A 45 5.12 -10.23 4.74
C LYS A 45 5.25 -9.36 5.99
N VAL A 46 6.40 -8.70 6.13
CA VAL A 46 6.61 -7.72 7.20
C VAL A 46 5.87 -6.43 6.85
N PRO A 47 4.93 -5.94 7.68
CA PRO A 47 4.12 -4.75 7.38
C PRO A 47 4.88 -3.47 7.73
N LEU A 48 6.09 -3.35 7.20
CA LEU A 48 6.89 -2.13 7.26
C LEU A 48 7.14 -1.66 5.85
N SER A 49 6.91 -0.37 5.64
CA SER A 49 7.36 0.34 4.45
C SER A 49 8.88 0.49 4.51
N PHE A 50 9.60 -0.28 3.70
CA PHE A 50 11.06 -0.12 3.53
C PHE A 50 11.36 0.98 2.48
N ASP A 51 10.62 2.08 2.54
CA ASP A 51 10.68 3.16 1.54
C ASP A 51 11.84 4.13 1.79
N TRP A 52 12.80 3.76 2.66
CA TRP A 52 14.03 4.51 2.86
C TRP A 52 14.91 4.43 1.61
N GLY A 53 14.77 5.43 0.73
CA GLY A 53 15.55 5.59 -0.49
C GLY A 53 14.78 5.35 -1.79
N GLN A 54 13.50 4.97 -1.73
CA GLN A 54 12.67 4.94 -2.93
C GLN A 54 12.10 6.35 -3.15
N SER A 55 12.85 7.19 -3.86
CA SER A 55 12.22 8.22 -4.69
C SER A 55 11.09 7.52 -5.44
N HIS A 56 9.89 8.09 -5.47
CA HIS A 56 8.75 7.55 -6.23
C HIS A 56 9.09 7.58 -7.73
N THR A 57 10.03 6.74 -8.16
CA THR A 57 10.28 6.45 -9.55
C THR A 57 9.22 5.44 -9.92
N LEU A 58 8.33 5.86 -10.82
CA LEU A 58 7.46 4.96 -11.55
C LEU A 58 8.25 3.70 -11.91
N SER A 59 7.65 2.53 -11.73
CA SER A 59 8.26 1.30 -12.25
C SER A 59 8.56 1.52 -13.75
N SER A 60 9.61 0.89 -14.28
CA SER A 60 9.95 1.03 -15.71
C SER A 60 8.74 0.77 -16.63
N ASN A 61 7.83 -0.11 -16.21
CA ASN A 61 6.55 -0.36 -16.88
C ASN A 61 5.56 0.80 -16.74
N GLY A 62 5.44 1.41 -15.56
CA GLY A 62 4.56 2.56 -15.32
C GLY A 62 4.98 3.80 -16.10
N GLU A 63 6.28 4.06 -16.23
CA GLU A 63 6.77 5.18 -17.03
C GLU A 63 6.53 4.96 -18.53
N LYS A 64 6.72 3.72 -19.01
CA LYS A 64 6.42 3.33 -20.40
C LYS A 64 4.94 3.51 -20.72
N LEU A 65 4.06 3.00 -19.87
CA LEU A 65 2.60 3.12 -20.02
C LEU A 65 2.14 4.58 -20.03
N LEU A 66 2.68 5.41 -19.13
CA LEU A 66 2.35 6.83 -19.10
C LEU A 66 2.81 7.54 -20.37
N ARG A 67 4.04 7.27 -20.84
CA ARG A 67 4.55 7.84 -22.09
C ARG A 67 3.72 7.43 -23.30
N GLU A 68 3.35 6.15 -23.39
CA GLU A 68 2.47 5.63 -24.44
C GLU A 68 1.08 6.28 -24.38
N SER A 69 0.52 6.46 -23.19
CA SER A 69 -0.77 7.16 -23.04
C SER A 69 -0.69 8.61 -23.52
N ILE A 70 0.36 9.36 -23.15
CA ILE A 70 0.55 10.75 -23.57
C ILE A 70 0.68 10.83 -25.10
N GLN A 71 1.43 9.92 -25.71
CA GLN A 71 1.58 9.86 -27.17
C GLN A 71 0.25 9.53 -27.86
N ALA A 72 -0.55 8.59 -27.32
CA ALA A 72 -1.88 8.28 -27.85
C ALA A 72 -2.82 9.51 -27.75
N PHE A 73 -2.75 10.27 -26.65
CA PHE A 73 -3.46 11.55 -26.49
C PHE A 73 -3.04 12.60 -27.52
N GLU A 74 -1.74 12.73 -27.82
CA GLU A 74 -1.23 13.69 -28.80
C GLU A 74 -1.56 13.28 -30.25
N ASN A 75 -1.53 11.98 -30.55
CA ASN A 75 -1.84 11.43 -31.87
C ASN A 75 -3.35 11.36 -32.16
N GLY A 76 -4.20 11.66 -31.17
CA GLY A 76 -5.65 11.58 -31.30
C GLY A 76 -6.20 10.14 -31.32
N GLU A 77 -5.39 9.16 -30.92
CA GLU A 77 -5.77 7.74 -30.78
C GLU A 77 -6.47 7.48 -29.44
N THR A 78 -7.33 8.42 -29.01
CA THR A 78 -8.06 8.32 -27.76
C THR A 78 -9.55 8.22 -28.02
N GLU A 79 -10.14 7.11 -27.58
CA GLU A 79 -11.58 6.98 -27.50
C GLU A 79 -12.09 7.86 -26.36
N ARG A 80 -12.82 8.92 -26.73
CA ARG A 80 -13.61 9.69 -25.78
C ARG A 80 -14.97 9.03 -25.68
N PHE A 81 -15.34 8.66 -24.47
CA PHE A 81 -16.67 8.18 -24.15
C PHE A 81 -17.47 9.34 -23.56
N ASP A 82 -18.69 9.54 -24.06
CA ASP A 82 -19.55 10.64 -23.62
C ASP A 82 -20.25 10.31 -22.29
N SER A 83 -20.23 9.04 -21.86
CA SER A 83 -20.80 8.58 -20.60
C SER A 83 -20.07 7.40 -19.95
N LEU A 84 -20.24 7.26 -18.64
CA LEU A 84 -19.71 6.13 -17.87
C LEU A 84 -20.32 4.79 -18.28
N ASP A 85 -21.55 4.79 -18.80
CA ASP A 85 -22.24 3.59 -19.30
C ASP A 85 -21.59 3.08 -20.60
N GLU A 86 -21.22 3.99 -21.50
CA GLU A 86 -20.53 3.68 -22.75
C GLU A 86 -19.12 3.13 -22.50
N LEU A 87 -18.39 3.73 -21.56
CA LEU A 87 -17.09 3.24 -21.11
C LEU A 87 -17.21 1.83 -20.50
N ASN A 88 -18.24 1.58 -19.69
CA ASN A 88 -18.47 0.26 -19.10
C ASN A 88 -18.79 -0.80 -20.16
N GLN A 89 -19.53 -0.45 -21.21
CA GLN A 89 -19.82 -1.37 -22.31
C GLN A 89 -18.57 -1.70 -23.12
N ALA A 90 -17.79 -0.69 -23.51
CA ALA A 90 -16.53 -0.90 -24.25
C ALA A 90 -15.53 -1.76 -23.46
N MET A 91 -15.35 -1.47 -22.16
CA MET A 91 -14.48 -2.25 -21.29
C MET A 91 -14.98 -3.68 -21.09
N ALA A 92 -16.30 -3.89 -21.01
CA ALA A 92 -16.89 -5.21 -20.86
C ALA A 92 -16.84 -6.05 -22.16
N GLU A 93 -16.68 -5.41 -23.32
CA GLU A 93 -16.49 -6.05 -24.62
C GLU A 93 -15.02 -6.46 -24.81
N ILE A 94 -14.09 -5.57 -24.46
CA ILE A 94 -12.63 -5.86 -24.44
C ILE A 94 -12.30 -6.99 -23.46
N ALA A 95 -12.95 -7.06 -22.30
CA ALA A 95 -12.72 -8.13 -21.32
C ALA A 95 -13.34 -9.48 -21.71
N ARG A 96 -14.20 -9.51 -22.74
CA ARG A 96 -14.87 -10.73 -23.24
C ARG A 96 -14.29 -11.28 -24.54
N GLY A 97 -13.38 -10.54 -25.19
CA GLY A 97 -12.54 -11.02 -26.30
C GLY A 97 -11.27 -11.69 -25.80
#